data_AF-A0A163K3G9-F1
#
_entry.id   AF-A0A163K3G9-F1
#
_cell.length_a   1.000
_cell.length_b   1.000
_cell.length_c   1.000
_cell.angle_alpha   90.00
_cell.angle_beta   90.00
_cell.angle_gamma   90.00
#
_symmetry.space_group_name_H-M   'P 1'
#
loop_
_entity.id
_entity.type
_entity.pdbx_description
1 polymer ?
#
loop_
_entity_poly.entity_id
_entity_poly.type
_entity_poly.pdbx_seq_one_letter_code
_entity_poly.pdbx_strand_id
1 'polypeptide(L)'
;MATNYGDDNTTYPQQSLQQQLVSESCMDLFLIEMVDTVCRTTITEPDADIDAVFYKLETLGYSVGQRLIERFTKDRPRFVDTLDVVKFICKDLWSIMFKKQIDNLKTNHRGVYVLQDNSFRWFMRLSTDVGGADTAKKATPVRKRAMPYGE
;
A
#
# COMPACT_ATOMS: atom_id res chain seq x y z
N MET A 1 7.34 24.65 28.71
CA MET A 1 7.25 23.29 29.26
C MET A 1 7.34 22.32 28.11
N ALA A 2 8.51 21.71 27.91
CA ALA A 2 8.75 20.70 26.89
C ALA A 2 8.18 19.37 27.40
N THR A 3 7.13 18.85 26.78
CA THR A 3 6.71 17.47 27.01
C THR A 3 7.56 16.58 26.12
N ASN A 4 8.54 15.92 26.73
CA ASN A 4 9.33 14.86 26.13
C ASN A 4 8.38 13.77 25.64
N TYR A 5 8.18 13.66 24.33
CA TYR A 5 7.61 12.47 23.72
C TYR A 5 8.70 11.39 23.78
N GLY A 6 8.52 10.47 24.71
CA GLY A 6 9.39 9.33 24.91
C GLY A 6 9.55 8.53 23.62
N ASP A 7 10.82 8.18 23.38
CA ASP A 7 11.25 7.14 22.47
C ASP A 7 10.66 5.79 22.96
N ASP A 8 9.38 5.54 22.68
CA ASP A 8 8.77 4.24 22.91
C ASP A 8 9.25 3.27 21.84
N ASN A 9 10.47 2.77 22.06
CA ASN A 9 11.06 1.65 21.37
C ASN A 9 10.42 0.35 21.92
N THR A 10 9.10 0.23 21.81
CA THR A 10 8.35 -0.95 22.21
C THR A 10 8.70 -2.07 21.23
N THR A 11 9.75 -2.80 21.56
CA THR A 11 10.24 -3.94 20.78
C THR A 11 9.26 -5.08 21.01
N TYR A 12 8.22 -5.16 20.16
CA TYR A 12 7.38 -6.35 20.09
C TYR A 12 8.30 -7.53 19.73
N PRO A 13 8.21 -8.67 20.44
CA PRO A 13 9.04 -9.82 20.14
C PRO A 13 8.79 -10.22 18.68
N GLN A 14 9.80 -10.02 17.82
CA GLN A 14 9.79 -10.55 16.47
C GLN A 14 9.87 -12.07 16.61
N GLN A 15 8.71 -12.73 16.62
CA GLN A 15 8.65 -14.18 16.42
C GLN A 15 9.41 -14.48 15.12
N SER A 16 10.49 -15.24 15.23
CA SER A 16 11.26 -15.74 14.09
C SER A 16 10.46 -16.80 13.36
N LEU A 17 9.37 -16.39 12.70
CA LEU A 17 8.69 -17.20 11.72
C LEU A 17 9.71 -17.46 10.61
N GLN A 18 9.99 -18.74 10.35
CA GLN A 18 10.84 -19.15 9.24
C GLN A 18 10.34 -18.44 7.97
N GLN A 19 11.15 -17.52 7.46
CA GLN A 19 10.75 -16.67 6.35
C GLN A 19 10.74 -17.53 5.09
N GLN A 20 9.56 -17.87 4.59
CA GLN A 20 9.44 -18.37 3.23
C GLN A 20 9.75 -17.20 2.30
N LEU A 21 10.89 -17.29 1.63
CA LEU A 21 11.34 -16.30 0.67
C LEU A 21 10.89 -16.73 -0.73
N VAL A 22 10.39 -15.75 -1.49
CA VAL A 22 10.03 -15.91 -2.90
C VAL A 22 10.94 -14.99 -3.71
N SER A 23 11.29 -15.40 -4.93
CA SER A 23 12.06 -14.53 -5.84
C SER A 23 11.30 -13.23 -6.12
N GLU A 24 11.99 -12.10 -6.00
CA GLU A 24 11.41 -10.78 -6.25
C GLU A 24 10.83 -10.68 -7.67
N SER A 25 11.55 -11.24 -8.66
CA SER A 25 11.10 -11.24 -10.06
C SER A 25 9.79 -11.98 -10.28
N CYS A 26 9.47 -13.00 -9.47
CA CYS A 26 8.17 -13.68 -9.56
C CYS A 26 7.03 -12.75 -9.13
N MET A 27 7.25 -11.92 -8.11
CA MET A 27 6.26 -10.93 -7.68
C MET A 27 6.11 -9.83 -8.73
N ASP A 28 7.20 -9.35 -9.30
CA ASP A 28 7.19 -8.32 -10.35
C ASP A 28 6.35 -8.78 -11.55
N LEU A 29 6.65 -9.97 -12.08
CA LEU A 29 5.95 -10.55 -13.22
C LEU A 29 4.48 -10.86 -12.91
N PHE A 30 4.20 -11.35 -11.69
CA PHE A 30 2.82 -11.56 -11.24
C PHE A 30 2.02 -10.26 -11.20
N LEU A 31 2.58 -9.18 -10.67
CA LEU A 31 1.89 -7.89 -10.59
C LEU A 31 1.61 -7.30 -11.98
N ILE A 32 2.58 -7.40 -12.90
CA ILE A 32 2.40 -6.97 -14.30
C ILE A 32 1.23 -7.72 -14.94
N GLU A 33 1.27 -9.06 -14.88
CA GLU A 33 0.25 -9.91 -15.50
C GLU A 33 -1.11 -9.74 -14.83
N MET A 34 -1.15 -9.57 -13.50
CA MET A 34 -2.38 -9.33 -12.75
C MET A 34 -3.05 -8.03 -13.22
N VAL A 35 -2.29 -6.94 -13.36
CA VAL A 35 -2.83 -5.66 -13.84
C VAL A 35 -3.31 -5.79 -15.29
N ASP A 36 -2.51 -6.40 -16.18
CA ASP A 36 -2.89 -6.61 -17.58
C ASP A 36 -4.15 -7.49 -17.71
N THR A 37 -4.22 -8.59 -16.96
CA THR A 37 -5.40 -9.46 -16.90
C THR A 37 -6.63 -8.71 -16.40
N VAL A 38 -6.52 -7.90 -15.33
CA VAL A 38 -7.65 -7.11 -14.83
C VAL A 38 -8.09 -6.08 -15.87
N CYS A 39 -7.17 -5.41 -16.55
CA CYS A 39 -7.48 -4.51 -17.66
C CYS A 39 -8.24 -5.25 -18.77
N ARG A 40 -7.69 -6.34 -19.31
CA ARG A 40 -8.29 -7.12 -20.43
C ARG A 40 -9.66 -7.70 -20.10
N THR A 41 -9.84 -8.19 -18.88
CA THR A 41 -11.10 -8.84 -18.46
C THR A 41 -12.17 -7.86 -17.99
N THR A 42 -11.82 -6.59 -17.80
CA THR A 42 -12.76 -5.55 -17.35
C THR A 42 -13.12 -4.59 -18.48
N ILE A 43 -12.18 -4.34 -19.39
CA ILE A 43 -12.39 -3.56 -20.60
C ILE A 43 -12.92 -4.52 -21.67
N THR A 44 -14.23 -4.78 -21.66
CA THR A 44 -14.90 -5.56 -22.70
C THR A 44 -15.46 -4.69 -23.83
N GLU A 45 -15.58 -3.38 -23.61
CA GLU A 45 -16.09 -2.40 -24.59
C GLU A 45 -15.09 -1.24 -24.78
N PRO A 46 -15.01 -0.63 -25.97
CA PRO A 46 -14.04 0.41 -26.31
C PRO A 46 -14.15 1.69 -25.46
N ASP A 47 -15.29 1.92 -24.79
CA ASP A 47 -15.54 3.03 -23.86
C ASP A 47 -15.51 2.59 -22.38
N ALA A 48 -15.02 1.38 -22.08
CA ALA A 48 -15.02 0.86 -20.71
C ALA A 48 -14.23 1.77 -19.78
N ASP A 49 -14.92 2.18 -18.71
CA ASP A 49 -14.45 3.16 -17.75
C ASP A 49 -13.23 2.63 -16.99
N ILE A 50 -12.10 3.33 -17.11
CA ILE A 50 -10.89 3.05 -16.34
C ILE A 50 -11.17 2.99 -14.83
N ASP A 51 -12.24 3.65 -14.38
CA ASP A 51 -12.74 3.59 -13.00
C ASP A 51 -13.16 2.17 -12.59
N ALA A 52 -13.69 1.34 -13.52
CA ALA A 52 -14.03 -0.06 -13.23
C ALA A 52 -12.78 -0.92 -13.00
N VAL A 53 -11.71 -0.65 -13.75
CA VAL A 53 -10.39 -1.29 -13.54
C VAL A 53 -9.84 -0.87 -12.18
N PHE A 54 -9.86 0.42 -11.87
CA PHE A 54 -9.41 0.93 -10.56
C PHE A 54 -10.22 0.33 -9.42
N TYR A 55 -11.54 0.23 -9.53
CA TYR A 55 -12.40 -0.37 -8.52
C TYR A 55 -12.06 -1.84 -8.26
N LYS A 56 -11.84 -2.64 -9.32
CA LYS A 56 -11.46 -4.05 -9.15
C LYS A 56 -10.09 -4.21 -8.50
N LEU A 57 -9.09 -3.43 -8.94
CA LEU A 57 -7.76 -3.43 -8.32
C LEU A 57 -7.82 -2.99 -6.86
N GLU A 58 -8.63 -1.99 -6.53
CA GLU A 58 -8.85 -1.55 -5.16
C GLU A 58 -9.49 -2.65 -4.31
N THR A 59 -10.51 -3.34 -4.83
CA THR A 59 -11.20 -4.44 -4.11
C THR A 59 -10.24 -5.60 -3.80
N LEU A 60 -9.36 -5.94 -4.75
CA LEU A 60 -8.30 -6.92 -4.55
C LEU A 60 -7.34 -6.46 -3.45
N GLY A 61 -6.87 -5.21 -3.54
CA GLY A 61 -5.99 -4.59 -2.54
C GLY A 61 -6.61 -4.54 -1.13
N TYR A 62 -7.90 -4.22 -1.03
CA TYR A 62 -8.65 -4.19 0.23
C TYR A 62 -8.70 -5.59 0.87
N SER A 63 -9.06 -6.60 0.08
CA SER A 63 -9.15 -7.99 0.56
C SER A 63 -7.79 -8.54 1.02
N VAL A 64 -6.72 -8.23 0.28
CA VAL A 64 -5.35 -8.58 0.68
C VAL A 64 -4.94 -7.82 1.95
N GLY A 65 -5.22 -6.52 2.01
CA GLY A 65 -4.93 -5.67 3.15
C GLY A 65 -5.57 -6.15 4.45
N GLN A 66 -6.85 -6.54 4.41
CA GLN A 66 -7.54 -7.11 5.58
C GLN A 66 -6.83 -8.36 6.11
N ARG A 67 -6.51 -9.32 5.23
CA ARG A 67 -5.82 -10.56 5.61
C ARG A 67 -4.41 -10.31 6.14
N LEU A 68 -3.68 -9.36 5.56
CA LEU A 68 -2.35 -8.97 6.04
C LEU A 68 -2.44 -8.36 7.45
N ILE A 69 -3.37 -7.44 7.67
CA ILE A 69 -3.54 -6.81 8.97
C ILE A 69 -3.93 -7.86 10.01
N GLU A 70 -4.95 -8.69 9.74
CA GLU A 70 -5.35 -9.78 10.64
C GLU A 70 -4.16 -10.67 11.04
N ARG A 71 -3.29 -11.02 10.08
CA ARG A 71 -2.09 -11.82 10.32
C ARG A 71 -1.06 -11.08 11.19
N PHE A 72 -0.75 -9.82 10.87
CA PHE A 72 0.37 -9.09 11.48
C PHE A 72 0.01 -8.33 12.75
N THR A 73 -1.28 -8.21 13.08
CA THR A 73 -1.77 -7.57 14.31
C THR A 73 -2.37 -8.56 15.29
N LYS A 74 -2.40 -9.87 14.99
CA LYS A 74 -3.01 -10.90 15.84
C LYS A 74 -2.58 -10.83 17.31
N ASP A 75 -1.29 -10.72 17.55
CA ASP A 75 -0.70 -10.73 18.91
C ASP A 75 -0.35 -9.32 19.41
N ARG A 76 -0.86 -8.28 18.73
CA ARG A 76 -0.63 -6.87 19.10
C ARG A 76 -1.80 -6.34 19.93
N PRO A 77 -1.56 -5.42 20.88
CA PRO A 77 -2.61 -4.63 21.49
C PRO A 77 -3.45 -3.94 20.41
N ARG A 78 -4.75 -3.80 20.67
CA ARG A 78 -5.67 -3.14 19.73
C ARG A 78 -5.29 -1.67 19.59
N PHE A 79 -5.30 -1.16 18.36
CA PHE A 79 -5.07 0.26 18.11
C PHE A 79 -6.14 1.10 18.81
N VAL A 80 -5.69 2.10 19.56
CA VAL A 80 -6.57 2.98 20.34
C VAL A 80 -6.92 4.22 19.54
N ASP A 81 -5.95 4.76 18.79
CA ASP A 81 -6.15 5.96 17.99
C ASP A 81 -5.65 5.79 16.54
N THR A 82 -6.00 6.75 15.68
CA THR A 82 -5.58 6.75 14.28
C THR A 82 -4.08 6.94 14.12
N LEU A 83 -3.41 7.62 15.06
CA LEU A 83 -1.98 7.89 14.98
C LEU A 83 -1.19 6.58 15.11
N ASP A 84 -1.62 5.69 16.00
CA ASP A 84 -1.03 4.37 16.21
C ASP A 84 -1.21 3.47 14.98
N VAL A 85 -2.37 3.55 14.33
CA VAL A 85 -2.59 2.88 13.04
C VAL A 85 -1.61 3.39 11.98
N VAL A 86 -1.45 4.71 11.87
CA VAL A 86 -0.55 5.32 10.88
C VAL A 86 0.91 4.96 11.16
N LYS A 87 1.35 4.96 12.43
CA LYS A 87 2.70 4.51 12.83
C LYS A 87 2.94 3.06 12.44
N PHE A 88 1.98 2.17 12.72
CA PHE A 88 2.05 0.76 12.35
C PHE A 88 2.19 0.60 10.83
N ILE A 89 1.41 1.33 10.04
CA ILE A 89 1.50 1.29 8.58
C ILE A 89 2.89 1.76 8.12
N CYS A 90 3.35 2.90 8.61
CA CYS A 90 4.59 3.54 8.16
C CYS A 90 5.86 2.78 8.56
N LYS A 91 5.84 2.10 9.71
CA LYS A 91 7.00 1.40 10.27
C LYS A 91 6.89 -0.10 10.07
N ASP A 92 5.97 -0.76 10.79
CA ASP A 92 5.89 -2.21 10.84
C ASP A 92 5.44 -2.82 9.51
N LEU A 93 4.27 -2.42 9.00
CA LEU A 93 3.69 -3.03 7.80
C LEU A 93 4.58 -2.79 6.59
N TRP A 94 5.05 -1.55 6.41
CA TRP A 94 5.96 -1.22 5.32
C TRP A 94 7.28 -2.00 5.41
N SER A 95 7.85 -2.14 6.62
CA SER A 95 9.08 -2.93 6.80
C SER A 95 8.87 -4.41 6.52
N ILE A 96 7.71 -4.96 6.88
CA ILE A 96 7.37 -6.37 6.60
C ILE A 96 7.32 -6.61 5.09
N MET A 97 6.60 -5.75 4.36
CA MET A 97 6.32 -5.89 2.93
C MET A 97 7.50 -5.49 2.04
N PHE A 98 8.14 -4.36 2.33
CA PHE A 98 9.12 -3.72 1.44
C PHE A 98 10.54 -3.73 2.00
N LYS A 99 10.74 -4.20 3.23
CA LYS A 99 12.04 -4.17 3.93
C LYS A 99 12.58 -2.75 4.11
N LYS A 100 11.67 -1.76 4.16
CA LYS A 100 11.96 -0.36 4.47
C LYS A 100 10.77 0.30 5.15
N GLN A 101 11.00 1.44 5.81
CA GLN A 101 9.94 2.30 6.33
C GLN A 101 9.47 3.29 5.24
N ILE A 102 8.34 3.93 5.47
CA ILE A 102 7.89 5.08 4.65
C ILE A 102 8.92 6.22 4.76
N ASP A 103 9.25 6.84 3.62
CA ASP A 103 10.31 7.85 3.55
C ASP A 103 9.84 9.21 4.12
N ASN A 104 8.58 9.58 3.90
CA ASN A 104 8.01 10.82 4.45
C ASN A 104 6.54 10.64 4.83
N LEU A 105 6.17 11.13 6.01
CA LEU A 105 4.79 11.20 6.48
C LEU A 105 4.43 12.67 6.71
N LYS A 106 3.42 13.16 5.98
CA LYS A 106 2.83 14.49 6.21
C LYS A 106 1.41 14.35 6.72
N THR A 107 0.98 15.24 7.60
CA THR A 107 -0.41 15.30 8.07
C THR A 107 -0.88 16.75 8.19
N ASN A 108 -2.17 16.97 8.04
CA ASN A 108 -2.81 18.24 8.36
C ASN A 108 -3.38 18.29 9.79
N HIS A 109 -3.13 17.25 10.60
CA HIS A 109 -3.69 17.07 11.95
C HIS A 109 -5.22 17.07 12.03
N ARG A 110 -5.91 16.99 10.89
CA ARG A 110 -7.37 16.94 10.76
C ARG A 110 -7.80 15.61 10.12
N GLY A 111 -7.06 14.54 10.41
CA GLY A 111 -7.34 13.20 9.92
C GLY A 111 -6.81 12.87 8.52
N VAL A 112 -6.11 13.79 7.83
CA VAL A 112 -5.47 13.50 6.53
C VAL A 112 -4.00 13.20 6.74
N TYR A 113 -3.55 12.09 6.16
CA TYR A 113 -2.16 11.63 6.17
C TYR A 113 -1.71 11.36 4.74
N VAL A 114 -0.47 11.75 4.43
CA VAL A 114 0.17 11.54 3.14
C VAL A 114 1.46 10.76 3.40
N LEU A 115 1.49 9.53 2.89
CA LEU A 115 2.63 8.63 3.01
C LEU A 115 3.37 8.65 1.67
N GLN A 116 4.66 8.97 1.70
CA GLN A 116 5.51 9.05 0.51
C GLN A 116 6.56 7.94 0.53
N ASP A 117 6.58 7.15 -0.53
CA ASP A 117 7.60 6.17 -0.83
C ASP A 117 8.32 6.61 -2.12
N ASN A 118 9.60 6.95 -2.02
CA ASN A 118 10.41 7.47 -3.13
C ASN A 118 10.96 6.37 -4.05
N SER A 119 10.89 5.12 -3.63
CA SER A 119 11.48 3.97 -4.33
C SER A 119 10.60 2.75 -4.11
N PHE A 120 9.35 2.88 -4.54
CA PHE A 120 8.34 1.86 -4.32
C PHE A 120 8.72 0.59 -5.07
N ARG A 121 9.11 -0.46 -4.31
CA ARG A 121 9.81 -1.63 -4.85
C ARG A 121 9.10 -2.30 -6.02
N TRP A 122 7.78 -2.44 -5.92
CA TRP A 122 6.96 -3.08 -6.96
C TRP A 122 6.96 -2.32 -8.28
N PHE A 123 7.29 -1.03 -8.29
CA PHE A 123 7.35 -0.21 -9.51
C PHE A 123 8.78 0.02 -10.01
N MET A 124 9.81 -0.30 -9.23
CA MET A 124 11.20 0.02 -9.59
C MET A 124 11.68 -0.68 -10.86
N ARG A 125 11.09 -1.84 -11.20
CA ARG A 125 11.45 -2.64 -12.37
C ARG A 125 10.41 -2.56 -13.48
N LEU A 126 9.38 -1.74 -13.31
CA LEU A 126 8.38 -1.51 -14.34
C LEU A 126 8.90 -0.47 -15.34
N SER A 127 8.78 -0.79 -16.62
CA SER A 127 9.07 0.12 -17.71
C SER A 127 7.83 0.32 -18.56
N THR A 128 7.67 1.52 -19.10
CA THR A 128 6.67 1.85 -20.10
C THR A 128 7.34 2.08 -21.45
N ASP A 129 6.59 1.85 -22.53
CA ASP A 129 6.99 2.10 -23.91
C ASP A 129 7.47 3.54 -24.16
N VAL A 130 6.85 4.52 -23.48
CA VAL A 130 7.20 5.95 -23.57
C VAL A 130 8.32 6.39 -22.60
N GLY A 131 8.89 5.46 -21.80
CA GLY A 131 9.92 5.76 -20.80
C GLY A 131 9.41 6.43 -19.51
N GLY A 132 10.23 6.40 -18.46
CA GLY A 132 9.80 6.79 -17.11
C GLY A 132 9.42 8.27 -16.94
N ALA A 133 10.12 9.18 -17.64
CA ALA A 133 9.88 10.61 -17.53
C ALA A 133 8.51 11.02 -18.12
N ASP A 134 8.10 10.43 -19.24
CA ASP A 134 6.81 10.76 -19.86
C ASP A 134 5.66 10.04 -19.16
N THR A 135 5.88 8.86 -18.61
CA THR A 135 4.90 8.18 -17.74
C THR A 135 4.62 8.99 -16.47
N ALA A 136 5.64 9.57 -15.84
CA ALA A 136 5.45 10.43 -14.68
C ALA A 136 4.57 11.65 -14.98
N LYS A 137 4.67 12.23 -16.18
CA LYS A 137 3.80 13.36 -16.62
C LYS A 137 2.35 12.94 -16.84
N LYS A 138 2.13 11.69 -17.27
CA LYS A 138 0.80 11.12 -17.51
C LYS A 138 0.13 10.59 -16.24
N ALA A 139 0.90 10.37 -15.18
CA ALA A 139 0.38 9.85 -13.91
C ALA A 139 -0.60 10.86 -13.29
N THR A 140 -1.86 10.46 -13.18
CA THR A 140 -2.90 11.25 -12.51
C THR A 140 -3.17 10.69 -11.11
N PRO A 141 -3.44 11.55 -10.12
CA PRO A 141 -3.91 11.08 -8.83
C PRO A 141 -5.24 10.33 -9.00
N VAL A 142 -5.27 9.05 -8.64
CA VAL A 142 -6.53 8.30 -8.54
C VAL A 142 -7.27 8.82 -7.33
N ARG A 143 -8.27 9.68 -7.56
CA ARG A 143 -9.10 10.23 -6.50
C ARG A 143 -10.18 9.21 -6.18
N LYS A 144 -10.13 8.61 -4.98
CA LYS A 144 -11.25 7.82 -4.48
C LYS A 144 -12.49 8.70 -4.45
N ARG A 145 -13.47 8.39 -5.29
CA ARG A 145 -14.85 8.81 -5.03
C ARG A 145 -15.24 8.13 -3.72
N ALA A 146 -15.90 8.84 -2.81
CA ALA A 146 -16.41 8.21 -1.60
C ALA A 146 -17.24 7.00 -2.01
N MET A 147 -16.80 5.80 -1.63
CA MET A 147 -17.57 4.58 -1.83
C MET A 147 -18.93 4.81 -1.16
N PRO A 148 -20.05 4.67 -1.87
CA PRO A 148 -21.35 4.60 -1.23
C PRO A 148 -21.42 3.22 -0.60
N TYR A 149 -20.80 3.05 0.57
CA TYR A 149 -21.23 1.98 1.44
C TYR A 149 -22.64 2.35 1.86
N GLY A 150 -23.60 1.66 1.24
CA GLY A 150 -25.01 1.74 1.58
C GLY A 150 -25.26 1.35 3.03
N GLU A 151 -26.42 1.83 3.48
CA GLU A 151 -27.15 1.44 4.70
C GLU A 151 -27.20 -0.08 4.93
#